data_AF-A0A3D4W3P4-F1
#
_entry.id   AF-A0A3D4W3P4-F1
#
_cell.length_a   1.000
_cell.length_b   1.000
_cell.length_c   1.000
_cell.angle_alpha   90.00
_cell.angle_beta   90.00
_cell.angle_gamma   90.00
#
_symmetry.space_group_name_H-M   'P 1'
#
loop_
_entity.id
_entity.type
_entity.pdbx_description
1 polymer ?
#
loop_
_entity_poly.entity_id
_entity_poly.type
_entity_poly.pdbx_seq_one_letter_code
_entity_poly.pdbx_strand_id
1 'polypeptide(L)'
;MTNLVQFPGLGLSFELDRVAFSIGGMNIYWYGVCIAVGMCLALVFAFRHSVEFGVDADAMVDVILIGVVMGILCARLYYVALSPYQYHSLKDVLAIRDGGLAIYGGIIGAFLFGGLACKWRKVPVLPMFDLAAMGFLIGQGCGRWGNFFNQEAFGCNTTLPWGMYSQATHDYLTSSVVTVPKGVTIDPNLPVHPTFLYESIWCFVGLFLLVRYLKKRRFAGDIALRYLIWYGAGRFWIEALRTDSLLLVPSIGLRVSQLVAGVAVMGGVIAEILLTKKFRDKPLMVELPLNSENRARMKKLDGPTAFAGTDAALPASASRAEFVEKTAAWNETVKEALDRRERPEKNEKNPE
;
A
#
# COMPACT_ATOMS: atom_id res chain seq x y z
N MET A 1 3.01 -1.34 30.73
CA MET A 1 4.43 -1.40 31.18
C MET A 1 5.15 -0.41 30.29
N THR A 2 5.54 0.71 30.87
CA THR A 2 6.30 1.75 30.17
C THR A 2 7.74 1.28 30.01
N ASN A 3 8.27 1.40 28.80
CA ASN A 3 9.65 1.10 28.46
C ASN A 3 10.36 2.40 28.08
N LEU A 4 11.59 2.55 28.58
CA LEU A 4 12.44 3.68 28.22
C LEU A 4 13.16 3.38 26.90
N VAL A 5 12.91 4.22 25.89
CA VAL A 5 13.62 4.19 24.60
C VAL A 5 14.48 5.44 24.49
N GLN A 6 15.76 5.25 24.22
CA GLN A 6 16.77 6.31 24.24
C GLN A 6 17.48 6.40 22.89
N PHE A 7 17.90 7.62 22.55
CA PHE A 7 18.85 7.91 21.48
C PHE A 7 20.05 8.63 22.10
N PRO A 8 21.02 7.88 22.68
CA PRO A 8 22.06 8.46 23.53
C PRO A 8 22.89 9.54 22.83
N GLY A 9 23.24 9.34 21.55
CA GLY A 9 24.01 10.31 20.77
C GLY A 9 23.25 11.59 20.41
N LEU A 10 21.92 11.61 20.57
CA LEU A 10 21.07 12.79 20.41
C LEU A 10 20.62 13.39 21.75
N GLY A 11 20.90 12.72 22.88
CA GLY A 11 20.38 13.13 24.19
C GLY A 11 18.85 13.04 24.31
N LEU A 12 18.20 12.19 23.52
CA LEU A 12 16.73 12.03 23.54
C LEU A 12 16.32 10.78 24.30
N SER A 13 15.23 10.87 25.05
CA SER A 13 14.64 9.74 25.77
C SER A 13 13.11 9.83 25.78
N PHE A 14 12.45 8.69 25.61
CA PHE A 14 11.01 8.57 25.52
C PHE A 14 10.53 7.43 26.41
N GLU A 15 9.54 7.70 27.26
CA GLU A 15 8.82 6.65 27.98
C GLU A 15 7.61 6.22 27.15
N LEU A 16 7.58 4.95 26.74
CA LEU A 16 6.58 4.43 25.81
C LEU A 16 5.83 3.25 26.44
N ASP A 17 4.51 3.28 26.41
CA ASP A 17 3.69 2.07 26.57
C ASP A 17 3.28 1.56 25.19
N ARG A 18 3.29 0.24 24.99
CA ARG A 18 2.77 -0.40 23.77
C ARG A 18 1.25 -0.26 23.64
N VAL A 19 0.56 -0.16 24.78
CA VAL A 19 -0.89 0.03 24.86
C VAL A 19 -1.17 1.52 24.69
N ALA A 20 -1.93 1.86 23.66
CA ALA A 20 -2.37 3.23 23.40
C ALA A 20 -3.47 3.63 24.38
N PHE A 21 -4.49 2.79 24.52
CA PHE A 21 -5.59 2.96 25.46
C PHE A 21 -6.36 1.64 25.62
N SER A 22 -7.22 1.55 26.63
CA SER A 22 -8.05 0.37 26.89
C SER A 22 -9.53 0.73 26.88
N ILE A 23 -10.35 -0.11 26.25
CA ILE A 23 -11.82 0.05 26.21
C ILE A 23 -12.46 -1.23 26.75
N GLY A 24 -13.20 -1.13 27.86
CA GLY A 24 -13.95 -2.26 28.42
C GLY A 24 -13.08 -3.49 28.75
N GLY A 25 -11.85 -3.27 29.20
CA GLY A 25 -10.88 -4.34 29.49
C GLY A 25 -10.10 -4.85 28.25
N MET A 26 -10.39 -4.34 27.06
CA MET A 26 -9.62 -4.65 25.85
C MET A 26 -8.54 -3.61 25.60
N ASN A 27 -7.30 -4.05 25.50
CA ASN A 27 -6.17 -3.18 25.15
C ASN A 27 -6.13 -2.92 23.63
N ILE A 28 -5.99 -1.65 23.28
CA ILE A 28 -5.71 -1.18 21.91
C ILE A 28 -4.25 -0.78 21.85
N TYR A 29 -3.49 -1.38 20.94
CA TYR A 29 -2.05 -1.17 20.83
C TYR A 29 -1.71 -0.08 19.81
N TRP A 30 -0.64 0.68 20.07
CA TRP A 30 -0.15 1.70 19.13
C TRP A 30 0.14 1.14 17.75
N TYR A 31 0.57 -0.10 17.64
CA TYR A 31 0.79 -0.77 16.36
C TYR A 31 -0.48 -0.78 15.48
N GLY A 32 -1.62 -1.14 16.08
CA GLY A 32 -2.92 -1.12 15.39
C GLY A 32 -3.37 0.30 15.05
N VAL A 33 -3.13 1.26 15.94
CA VAL A 33 -3.43 2.68 15.70
C VAL A 33 -2.62 3.22 14.53
N CYS A 34 -1.31 2.93 14.46
CA CYS A 34 -0.44 3.37 13.36
C CYS A 34 -0.90 2.80 12.01
N ILE A 35 -1.30 1.53 11.97
CA ILE A 35 -1.85 0.91 10.75
C ILE A 35 -3.16 1.58 10.35
N ALA A 36 -4.08 1.78 11.30
CA ALA A 36 -5.38 2.42 11.04
C ALA A 36 -5.20 3.83 10.49
N VAL A 37 -4.33 4.63 11.12
CA VAL A 37 -3.97 5.97 10.64
C VAL A 37 -3.36 5.91 9.24
N GLY A 38 -2.42 5.00 9.00
CA GLY A 38 -1.82 4.81 7.68
C GLY A 38 -2.85 4.45 6.60
N MET A 39 -3.81 3.58 6.92
CA MET A 39 -4.91 3.21 6.02
C MET A 39 -5.84 4.39 5.74
N CYS A 40 -6.22 5.17 6.77
CA CYS A 40 -7.03 6.37 6.59
C CYS A 40 -6.32 7.41 5.71
N LEU A 41 -5.04 7.67 5.95
CA LEU A 41 -4.24 8.59 5.14
C LEU A 41 -4.11 8.10 3.69
N ALA A 42 -3.90 6.80 3.49
CA ALA A 42 -3.85 6.19 2.16
C ALA A 42 -5.19 6.33 1.42
N LEU A 43 -6.33 6.15 2.10
CA LEU A 43 -7.66 6.35 1.53
C LEU A 43 -7.90 7.81 1.15
N VAL A 44 -7.61 8.76 2.05
CA VAL A 44 -7.74 10.20 1.77
C VAL A 44 -6.88 10.60 0.58
N PHE A 45 -5.65 10.09 0.52
CA PHE A 45 -4.75 10.30 -0.62
C PHE A 45 -5.33 9.72 -1.91
N ALA A 46 -5.83 8.47 -1.87
CA ALA A 46 -6.41 7.80 -3.02
C ALA A 46 -7.65 8.54 -3.54
N PHE A 47 -8.56 8.98 -2.67
CA PHE A 47 -9.72 9.80 -3.05
C PHE A 47 -9.31 11.10 -3.74
N ARG A 48 -8.25 11.74 -3.23
CA ARG A 48 -7.77 12.98 -3.82
C ARG A 48 -7.22 12.80 -5.22
N HIS A 49 -6.65 11.64 -5.54
CA HIS A 49 -5.96 11.37 -6.81
C HIS A 49 -6.73 10.45 -7.77
N SER A 50 -7.81 9.80 -7.35
CA SER A 50 -8.49 8.74 -8.14
C SER A 50 -8.92 9.20 -9.54
N VAL A 51 -9.42 10.43 -9.65
CA VAL A 51 -9.90 11.01 -10.91
C VAL A 51 -8.77 11.15 -11.94
N GLU A 52 -7.55 11.49 -11.50
CA GLU A 52 -6.38 11.59 -12.39
C GLU A 52 -5.99 10.22 -12.96
N PHE A 53 -6.49 9.12 -12.40
CA PHE A 53 -6.25 7.75 -12.87
C PHE A 53 -7.45 7.15 -13.61
N GLY A 54 -8.50 7.93 -13.86
CA GLY A 54 -9.72 7.43 -14.48
C GLY A 54 -10.51 6.49 -13.56
N VAL A 55 -10.31 6.64 -12.24
CA VAL A 55 -10.92 5.79 -11.22
C VAL A 55 -11.99 6.59 -10.47
N ASP A 56 -13.22 6.09 -10.55
CA ASP A 56 -14.34 6.55 -9.76
C ASP A 56 -14.15 6.22 -8.26
N ALA A 57 -14.43 7.21 -7.40
CA ALA A 57 -14.18 7.13 -5.97
C ALA A 57 -15.01 6.05 -5.28
N ASP A 58 -16.29 5.92 -5.63
CA ASP A 58 -17.18 4.93 -5.01
C ASP A 58 -16.72 3.51 -5.33
N ALA A 59 -16.48 3.24 -6.63
CA ALA A 59 -16.00 1.94 -7.07
C ALA A 59 -14.59 1.61 -6.53
N MET A 60 -13.74 2.62 -6.34
CA MET A 60 -12.43 2.45 -5.71
C MET A 60 -12.56 1.97 -4.26
N VAL A 61 -13.47 2.56 -3.48
CA VAL A 61 -13.70 2.17 -2.08
C VAL A 61 -14.12 0.71 -1.99
N ASP A 62 -15.07 0.29 -2.83
CA ASP A 62 -15.51 -1.10 -2.91
C ASP A 62 -14.33 -2.06 -3.15
N VAL A 63 -13.47 -1.72 -4.11
CA VAL A 63 -12.27 -2.51 -4.43
C VAL A 63 -11.30 -2.57 -3.26
N ILE A 64 -11.03 -1.43 -2.60
CA ILE A 64 -10.12 -1.36 -1.45
C ILE A 64 -10.66 -2.18 -0.28
N LEU A 65 -11.95 -2.06 0.04
CA LEU A 65 -12.59 -2.79 1.13
C LEU A 65 -12.51 -4.30 0.89
N ILE A 66 -12.85 -4.76 -0.31
CA ILE A 66 -12.71 -6.18 -0.68
C ILE A 66 -11.26 -6.63 -0.57
N GLY A 67 -10.32 -5.83 -1.11
CA GLY A 67 -8.89 -6.14 -1.07
C GLY A 67 -8.34 -6.24 0.36
N VAL A 68 -8.74 -5.34 1.26
CA VAL A 68 -8.29 -5.34 2.66
C VAL A 68 -8.87 -6.53 3.42
N VAL A 69 -10.17 -6.79 3.33
CA VAL A 69 -10.82 -7.90 4.03
C VAL A 69 -10.24 -9.24 3.56
N MET A 70 -10.15 -9.44 2.24
CA MET A 70 -9.60 -10.67 1.67
C MET A 70 -8.09 -10.78 1.91
N GLY A 71 -7.36 -9.66 1.93
CA GLY A 71 -5.95 -9.62 2.31
C GLY A 71 -5.73 -10.11 3.74
N ILE A 72 -6.49 -9.59 4.72
CA ILE A 72 -6.39 -10.04 6.11
C ILE A 72 -6.70 -11.53 6.23
N LEU A 73 -7.76 -12.00 5.56
CA LEU A 73 -8.11 -13.42 5.52
C LEU A 73 -6.97 -14.28 4.95
N CYS A 74 -6.41 -13.89 3.79
CA CYS A 74 -5.30 -14.62 3.18
C CYS A 74 -4.01 -14.55 4.02
N ALA A 75 -3.74 -13.44 4.70
CA ALA A 75 -2.62 -13.33 5.63
C ALA A 75 -2.73 -14.35 6.76
N ARG A 76 -3.95 -14.55 7.29
CA ARG A 76 -4.22 -15.55 8.32
C ARG A 76 -4.10 -16.97 7.77
N LEU A 77 -4.77 -17.26 6.65
CA LEU A 77 -4.74 -18.60 6.05
C LEU A 77 -3.33 -19.02 5.65
N TYR A 78 -2.52 -18.08 5.11
CA TYR A 78 -1.14 -18.34 4.78
C TYR A 78 -0.28 -18.63 6.02
N TYR A 79 -0.49 -17.89 7.11
CA TYR A 79 0.20 -18.17 8.39
C TYR A 79 -0.15 -19.56 8.93
N VAL A 80 -1.44 -19.91 8.94
CA VAL A 80 -1.91 -21.23 9.37
C VAL A 80 -1.33 -22.35 8.50
N ALA A 81 -1.26 -22.14 7.18
CA ALA A 81 -0.68 -23.11 6.25
C ALA A 81 0.83 -23.36 6.49
N LEU A 82 1.56 -22.38 7.04
CA LEU A 82 2.97 -22.55 7.43
C LEU A 82 3.16 -23.30 8.75
N SER A 83 2.11 -23.48 9.55
CA SER A 83 2.15 -24.20 10.83
C SER A 83 0.88 -25.04 11.04
N PRO A 84 0.58 -25.98 10.14
CA PRO A 84 -0.73 -26.64 10.07
C PRO A 84 -1.03 -27.53 11.29
N TYR A 85 -0.01 -27.96 12.02
CA TYR A 85 -0.14 -28.86 13.18
C TYR A 85 -0.38 -28.14 14.52
N GLN A 86 -0.39 -26.80 14.55
CA GLN A 86 -0.64 -26.01 15.77
C GLN A 86 -2.13 -25.72 16.02
N TYR A 87 -3.02 -26.06 15.08
CA TYR A 87 -4.43 -25.68 15.13
C TYR A 87 -5.33 -26.90 15.21
N HIS A 88 -6.21 -26.94 16.21
CA HIS A 88 -7.07 -28.09 16.48
C HIS A 88 -8.56 -27.79 16.22
N SER A 89 -8.93 -26.52 15.98
CA SER A 89 -10.29 -26.12 15.60
C SER A 89 -10.34 -24.99 14.58
N LEU A 90 -11.48 -24.88 13.87
CA LEU A 90 -11.77 -23.77 12.94
C LEU A 90 -11.77 -22.40 13.63
N LYS A 91 -12.09 -22.34 14.93
CA LYS A 91 -12.06 -21.10 15.70
C LYS A 91 -10.62 -20.59 15.86
N ASP A 92 -9.68 -21.49 16.13
CA ASP A 92 -8.26 -21.15 16.28
C ASP A 92 -7.66 -20.66 14.95
N VAL A 93 -8.07 -21.28 13.84
CA VAL A 93 -7.67 -20.87 12.49
C VAL A 93 -8.13 -19.45 12.18
N LEU A 94 -9.33 -19.04 12.62
CA LEU A 94 -9.90 -17.72 12.35
C LEU A 94 -9.58 -16.67 13.43
N ALA A 95 -8.92 -17.06 14.52
CA ALA A 95 -8.56 -16.17 15.62
C ALA A 95 -7.43 -15.19 15.21
N ILE A 96 -7.79 -14.11 14.52
CA ILE A 96 -6.85 -13.08 14.05
C ILE A 96 -6.26 -12.26 15.22
N ARG A 97 -6.96 -12.20 16.35
CA ARG A 97 -6.55 -11.41 17.53
C ARG A 97 -5.36 -12.00 18.27
N ASP A 98 -5.15 -13.30 18.15
CA ASP A 98 -4.05 -14.01 18.83
C ASP A 98 -2.70 -13.78 18.12
N GLY A 99 -2.68 -12.93 17.09
CA GLY A 99 -1.52 -12.69 16.23
C GLY A 99 -1.48 -13.70 15.08
N GLY A 100 -0.32 -13.87 14.45
CA GLY A 100 -0.14 -14.85 13.38
C GLY A 100 -0.77 -14.43 12.06
N LEU A 101 -0.29 -13.32 11.50
CA LEU A 101 -0.62 -12.86 10.15
C LEU A 101 0.65 -12.82 9.32
N ALA A 102 0.68 -13.58 8.23
CA ALA A 102 1.81 -13.59 7.31
C ALA A 102 1.63 -12.53 6.23
N ILE A 103 2.55 -11.56 6.18
CA ILE A 103 2.47 -10.42 5.26
C ILE A 103 2.41 -10.85 3.78
N TYR A 104 3.10 -11.92 3.39
CA TYR A 104 3.06 -12.45 2.03
C TYR A 104 1.65 -12.90 1.63
N GLY A 105 0.95 -13.62 2.51
CA GLY A 105 -0.44 -13.99 2.29
C GLY A 105 -1.35 -12.78 2.14
N GLY A 106 -1.11 -11.73 2.94
CA GLY A 106 -1.84 -10.48 2.88
C GLY A 106 -1.69 -9.75 1.55
N ILE A 107 -0.44 -9.59 1.08
CA ILE A 107 -0.14 -8.94 -0.20
C ILE A 107 -0.74 -9.75 -1.35
N ILE A 108 -0.50 -11.07 -1.41
CA ILE A 108 -1.02 -11.92 -2.49
C ILE A 108 -2.55 -11.86 -2.54
N GLY A 109 -3.22 -12.00 -1.38
CA GLY A 109 -4.67 -11.92 -1.27
C GLY A 109 -5.21 -10.56 -1.71
N ALA A 110 -4.63 -9.46 -1.23
CA ALA A 110 -5.08 -8.12 -1.56
C ALA A 110 -4.98 -7.82 -3.07
N PHE A 111 -3.88 -8.19 -3.72
CA PHE A 111 -3.73 -7.98 -5.17
C PHE A 111 -4.64 -8.90 -6.00
N LEU A 112 -4.78 -10.16 -5.61
CA LEU A 112 -5.64 -11.12 -6.32
C LEU A 112 -7.12 -10.72 -6.24
N PHE A 113 -7.64 -10.58 -5.02
CA PHE A 113 -9.04 -10.29 -4.80
C PHE A 113 -9.38 -8.83 -5.09
N GLY A 114 -8.47 -7.88 -4.85
CA GLY A 114 -8.61 -6.51 -5.30
C GLY A 114 -8.62 -6.40 -6.83
N GLY A 115 -7.76 -7.14 -7.54
CA GLY A 115 -7.79 -7.21 -9.01
C GLY A 115 -9.07 -7.85 -9.56
N LEU A 116 -9.60 -8.88 -8.89
CA LEU A 116 -10.89 -9.47 -9.24
C LEU A 116 -12.05 -8.49 -8.98
N ALA A 117 -12.02 -7.77 -7.86
CA ALA A 117 -12.98 -6.72 -7.54
C ALA A 117 -12.94 -5.58 -8.57
N CYS A 118 -11.74 -5.20 -9.07
CA CYS A 118 -11.60 -4.23 -10.16
C CYS A 118 -12.39 -4.68 -11.40
N LYS A 119 -12.22 -5.94 -11.81
CA LYS A 119 -12.97 -6.50 -12.95
C LYS A 119 -14.48 -6.47 -12.69
N TRP A 120 -14.92 -6.86 -11.51
CA TRP A 120 -16.34 -6.87 -11.14
C TRP A 120 -16.96 -5.47 -11.11
N ARG A 121 -16.21 -4.48 -10.61
CA ARG A 121 -16.63 -3.07 -10.51
C ARG A 121 -16.33 -2.24 -11.75
N LYS A 122 -15.76 -2.84 -12.81
CA LYS A 122 -15.31 -2.16 -14.03
C LYS A 122 -14.32 -1.02 -13.76
N VAL A 123 -13.47 -1.19 -12.74
CA VAL A 123 -12.36 -0.29 -12.43
C VAL A 123 -11.13 -0.76 -13.22
N PRO A 124 -10.39 0.13 -13.88
CA PRO A 124 -9.19 -0.26 -14.60
C PRO A 124 -8.13 -0.76 -13.61
N VAL A 125 -7.70 -2.01 -13.78
CA VAL A 125 -6.84 -2.73 -12.81
C VAL A 125 -5.48 -2.05 -12.63
N LEU A 126 -4.81 -1.69 -13.72
CA LEU A 126 -3.46 -1.12 -13.67
C LEU A 126 -3.43 0.29 -13.04
N PRO A 127 -4.34 1.23 -13.40
CA PRO A 127 -4.46 2.50 -12.68
C PRO A 127 -4.82 2.33 -11.20
N MET A 128 -5.64 1.31 -10.86
CA MET A 128 -5.93 1.01 -9.46
C MET A 128 -4.68 0.53 -8.70
N PHE A 129 -3.82 -0.28 -9.34
CA PHE A 129 -2.54 -0.68 -8.76
C PHE A 129 -1.57 0.49 -8.62
N ASP A 130 -1.56 1.45 -9.55
CA ASP A 130 -0.78 2.68 -9.41
C ASP A 130 -1.19 3.49 -8.18
N LEU A 131 -2.50 3.67 -7.97
CA LEU A 131 -3.05 4.33 -6.77
C LEU A 131 -2.70 3.54 -5.49
N ALA A 132 -2.92 2.23 -5.50
CA ALA A 132 -2.66 1.35 -4.36
C ALA A 132 -1.17 1.33 -3.99
N ALA A 133 -0.25 1.38 -4.96
CA ALA A 133 1.18 1.43 -4.73
C ALA A 133 1.61 2.66 -3.92
N MET A 134 1.07 3.84 -4.22
CA MET A 134 1.30 5.04 -3.41
C MET A 134 0.66 4.92 -2.02
N GLY A 135 -0.55 4.34 -1.95
CA GLY A 135 -1.21 4.03 -0.68
C GLY A 135 -0.39 3.08 0.20
N PHE A 136 0.29 2.09 -0.39
CA PHE A 136 1.17 1.19 0.34
C PHE A 136 2.35 1.89 0.95
N LEU A 137 2.98 2.86 0.28
CA LEU A 137 4.07 3.65 0.88
C LEU A 137 3.59 4.43 2.11
N ILE A 138 2.37 5.00 2.06
CA ILE A 138 1.77 5.68 3.22
C ILE A 138 1.55 4.67 4.36
N GLY A 139 0.87 3.55 4.06
CA GLY A 139 0.57 2.52 5.06
C GLY A 139 1.83 1.90 5.67
N GLN A 140 2.84 1.60 4.86
CA GLN A 140 4.14 1.09 5.32
C GLN A 140 4.86 2.15 6.14
N GLY A 141 4.96 3.39 5.65
CA GLY A 141 5.64 4.48 6.35
C GLY A 141 5.07 4.76 7.74
N CYS A 142 3.74 4.77 7.88
CA CYS A 142 3.04 4.90 9.15
C CYS A 142 3.17 3.63 10.01
N GLY A 143 2.97 2.44 9.41
CA GLY A 143 3.00 1.17 10.12
C GLY A 143 4.32 0.88 10.82
N ARG A 144 5.45 1.38 10.28
CA ARG A 144 6.78 1.23 10.90
C ARG A 144 6.88 1.85 12.29
N TRP A 145 6.10 2.90 12.57
CA TRP A 145 6.06 3.48 13.92
C TRP A 145 5.48 2.51 14.95
N GLY A 146 4.68 1.53 14.53
CA GLY A 146 4.29 0.42 15.39
C GLY A 146 5.50 -0.36 15.92
N ASN A 147 6.51 -0.59 15.09
CA ASN A 147 7.75 -1.27 15.50
C ASN A 147 8.53 -0.46 16.54
N PHE A 148 8.46 0.87 16.48
CA PHE A 148 9.06 1.75 17.50
C PHE A 148 8.39 1.59 18.87
N PHE A 149 7.05 1.63 18.93
CA PHE A 149 6.32 1.41 20.19
C PHE A 149 6.51 0.00 20.75
N ASN A 150 6.59 -1.01 19.87
CA ASN A 150 6.85 -2.40 20.25
C ASN A 150 8.33 -2.69 20.54
N GLN A 151 9.26 -1.80 20.17
CA GLN A 151 10.71 -2.00 20.24
C GLN A 151 11.16 -3.30 19.54
N GLU A 152 10.71 -3.50 18.31
CA GLU A 152 11.01 -4.70 17.52
C GLU A 152 11.53 -4.35 16.13
N ALA A 153 11.98 -5.37 15.39
CA ALA A 153 12.44 -5.26 13.99
C ALA A 153 13.59 -4.25 13.76
N PHE A 154 14.40 -3.98 14.78
CA PHE A 154 15.56 -3.09 14.75
C PHE A 154 16.77 -3.70 14.01
N GLY A 155 17.79 -2.88 13.77
CA GLY A 155 19.01 -3.30 13.08
C GLY A 155 20.11 -3.80 14.01
N CYS A 156 21.27 -4.08 13.43
CA CYS A 156 22.49 -4.42 14.17
C CYS A 156 23.00 -3.25 15.02
N ASN A 157 23.99 -3.52 15.88
CA ASN A 157 24.62 -2.48 16.69
C ASN A 157 25.22 -1.37 15.82
N THR A 158 25.16 -0.14 16.33
CA THR A 158 25.63 1.07 15.65
C THR A 158 26.25 2.04 16.64
N THR A 159 27.23 2.81 16.16
CA THR A 159 27.85 3.92 16.90
C THR A 159 27.40 5.29 16.38
N LEU A 160 26.46 5.31 15.43
CA LEU A 160 25.91 6.53 14.86
C LEU A 160 25.12 7.33 15.92
N PRO A 161 25.08 8.67 15.82
CA PRO A 161 24.50 9.50 16.86
C PRO A 161 22.99 9.26 17.06
N TRP A 162 22.29 8.79 16.02
CA TRP A 162 20.86 8.41 16.07
C TRP A 162 20.62 6.93 16.38
N GLY A 163 21.59 6.21 16.94
CA GLY A 163 21.40 4.84 17.43
C GLY A 163 20.32 4.79 18.52
N MET A 164 19.44 3.79 18.44
CA MET A 164 18.35 3.57 19.38
C MET A 164 18.73 2.53 20.41
N TYR A 165 18.40 2.74 21.68
CA TYR A 165 18.62 1.78 22.75
C TYR A 165 17.37 1.65 23.62
N SER A 166 17.03 0.43 24.02
CA SER A 166 16.05 0.17 25.07
C SER A 166 16.35 -1.15 25.78
N GLN A 167 15.71 -1.37 26.93
CA GLN A 167 15.83 -2.66 27.63
C GLN A 167 15.35 -3.81 26.74
N ALA A 168 14.29 -3.62 25.96
CA ALA A 168 13.81 -4.64 25.04
C ALA A 168 14.83 -4.98 23.94
N THR A 169 15.55 -3.98 23.40
CA THR A 169 16.63 -4.25 22.43
C THR A 169 17.77 -5.02 23.08
N HIS A 170 18.16 -4.65 24.31
CA HIS A 170 19.19 -5.34 25.07
C HIS A 170 18.82 -6.81 25.34
N ASP A 171 17.61 -7.05 25.84
CA ASP A 171 17.10 -8.38 26.18
C ASP A 171 17.01 -9.28 24.95
N TYR A 172 16.54 -8.73 23.82
CA TYR A 172 16.52 -9.44 22.56
C TYR A 172 17.93 -9.81 22.11
N LEU A 173 18.89 -8.88 22.13
CA LEU A 173 20.29 -9.14 21.73
C LEU A 173 21.00 -10.16 22.62
N THR A 174 20.54 -10.32 23.86
CA THR A 174 21.06 -11.32 24.81
C THR A 174 20.40 -12.69 24.64
N SER A 175 19.30 -12.78 23.90
CA SER A 175 18.53 -14.02 23.73
C SER A 175 19.13 -14.98 22.69
N SER A 176 18.91 -16.28 22.87
CA SER A 176 19.42 -17.34 21.98
C SER A 176 18.77 -17.38 20.59
N VAL A 177 17.78 -16.54 20.31
CA VAL A 177 17.04 -16.52 19.03
C VAL A 177 17.63 -15.56 18.01
N VAL A 178 18.67 -14.79 18.36
CA VAL A 178 19.31 -13.85 17.44
C VAL A 178 20.18 -14.59 16.43
N THR A 179 19.88 -14.42 15.14
CA THR A 179 20.67 -15.00 14.06
C THR A 179 21.60 -13.93 13.47
N VAL A 180 22.87 -14.00 13.86
CA VAL A 180 23.88 -13.03 13.45
C VAL A 180 24.68 -13.55 12.24
N PRO A 181 24.89 -12.75 11.18
CA PRO A 181 25.86 -13.09 10.16
C PRO A 181 27.25 -13.36 10.75
N LYS A 182 27.97 -14.35 10.22
CA LYS A 182 29.34 -14.66 10.67
C LYS A 182 30.24 -13.42 10.59
N GLY A 183 30.93 -13.11 11.68
CA GLY A 183 31.90 -12.00 11.76
C GLY A 183 31.33 -10.68 12.30
N VAL A 184 30.05 -10.62 12.68
CA VAL A 184 29.47 -9.46 13.36
C VAL A 184 29.43 -9.73 14.86
N THR A 185 30.12 -8.90 15.64
CA THR A 185 30.03 -8.89 17.11
C THR A 185 28.75 -8.17 17.53
N ILE A 186 27.93 -8.81 18.35
CA ILE A 186 26.79 -8.17 19.00
C ILE A 186 27.20 -7.77 20.41
N ASP A 187 27.02 -6.49 20.74
CA ASP A 187 27.11 -5.98 22.09
C ASP A 187 25.71 -5.52 22.53
N PRO A 188 25.06 -6.22 23.46
CA PRO A 188 23.74 -5.83 23.97
C PRO A 188 23.70 -4.42 24.57
N ASN A 189 24.84 -3.86 25.00
CA ASN A 189 24.92 -2.53 25.59
C ASN A 189 25.06 -1.41 24.55
N LEU A 190 25.33 -1.75 23.29
CA LEU A 190 25.42 -0.75 22.22
C LEU A 190 24.05 -0.45 21.62
N PRO A 191 23.79 0.82 21.25
CA PRO A 191 22.61 1.17 20.47
C PRO A 191 22.52 0.38 19.16
N VAL A 192 21.30 0.21 18.66
CA VAL A 192 20.98 -0.45 17.39
C VAL A 192 20.53 0.56 16.34
N HIS A 193 20.66 0.21 15.06
CA HIS A 193 20.09 1.00 13.98
C HIS A 193 18.55 1.06 14.12
N PRO A 194 17.92 2.25 14.19
CA PRO A 194 16.46 2.40 14.16
C PRO A 194 15.91 2.18 12.74
N THR A 195 15.90 0.93 12.28
CA THR A 195 15.41 0.52 10.96
C THR A 195 13.97 0.96 10.70
N PHE A 196 13.12 1.05 11.73
CA PHE A 196 11.76 1.60 11.59
C PHE A 196 11.78 3.01 10.97
N LEU A 197 12.72 3.86 11.40
CA LEU A 197 12.87 5.23 10.93
C LEU A 197 13.42 5.24 9.51
N TYR A 198 14.40 4.39 9.21
CA TYR A 198 14.94 4.26 7.85
C TYR A 198 13.86 3.82 6.85
N GLU A 199 13.07 2.79 7.19
CA GLU A 199 11.97 2.33 6.36
C GLU A 199 10.87 3.40 6.22
N SER A 200 10.54 4.10 7.30
CA SER A 200 9.54 5.18 7.27
C SER A 200 9.96 6.33 6.36
N ILE A 201 11.20 6.83 6.52
CA ILE A 201 11.76 7.87 5.66
C ILE A 201 11.82 7.39 4.21
N TRP A 202 12.29 6.17 3.95
CA TRP A 202 12.36 5.60 2.62
C TRP A 202 10.99 5.55 1.93
N CYS A 203 9.94 5.18 2.69
CA CYS A 203 8.58 5.15 2.18
C CYS A 203 8.06 6.54 1.82
N PHE A 204 8.24 7.54 2.68
CA PHE A 204 7.76 8.91 2.43
C PHE A 204 8.56 9.64 1.36
N VAL A 205 9.87 9.42 1.26
CA VAL A 205 10.69 9.90 0.14
C VAL A 205 10.22 9.26 -1.16
N GLY A 206 9.99 7.94 -1.17
CA GLY A 206 9.41 7.25 -2.32
C GLY A 206 8.08 7.84 -2.75
N LEU A 207 7.17 8.07 -1.81
CA LEU A 207 5.87 8.67 -2.08
C LEU A 207 6.02 10.06 -2.70
N PHE A 208 6.88 10.90 -2.12
CA PHE A 208 7.15 12.24 -2.64
C PHE A 208 7.66 12.20 -4.09
N LEU A 209 8.59 11.29 -4.39
CA LEU A 209 9.14 11.12 -5.74
C LEU A 209 8.07 10.63 -6.73
N LEU A 210 7.25 9.66 -6.34
CA LEU A 210 6.17 9.15 -7.19
C LEU A 210 5.09 10.20 -7.46
N VAL A 211 4.70 10.98 -6.45
CA VAL A 211 3.76 12.11 -6.60
C VAL A 211 4.31 13.15 -7.57
N ARG A 212 5.61 13.48 -7.49
CA ARG A 212 6.27 14.38 -8.46
C ARG A 212 6.35 13.80 -9.87
N TYR A 213 6.35 12.48 -10.00
CA TYR A 213 6.39 11.78 -11.28
C TYR A 213 5.01 11.57 -11.92
N LEU A 214 3.88 11.77 -11.20
CA LEU A 214 2.53 11.48 -11.69
C LEU A 214 2.24 11.98 -13.11
N LYS A 215 2.57 13.24 -13.42
CA LYS A 215 2.32 13.84 -14.75
C LYS A 215 3.23 13.32 -15.86
N LYS A 216 4.28 12.58 -15.50
CA LYS A 216 5.27 12.01 -16.42
C LYS A 216 5.03 10.54 -16.71
N ARG A 217 4.01 9.93 -16.09
CA ARG A 217 3.68 8.51 -16.27
C ARG A 217 3.32 8.22 -17.73
N ARG A 218 3.84 7.11 -18.26
CA ARG A 218 3.76 6.79 -19.70
C ARG A 218 2.75 5.70 -20.02
N PHE A 219 2.43 4.86 -19.06
CA PHE A 219 1.50 3.75 -19.20
C PHE A 219 0.81 3.50 -17.87
N ALA A 220 -0.36 2.86 -17.91
CA ALA A 220 -1.01 2.38 -16.69
C ALA A 220 -0.18 1.27 -16.06
N GLY A 221 0.13 1.38 -14.77
CA GLY A 221 1.05 0.49 -14.06
C GLY A 221 2.48 1.04 -13.90
N ASP A 222 2.79 2.22 -14.45
CA ASP A 222 4.12 2.86 -14.35
C ASP A 222 4.46 3.19 -12.89
N ILE A 223 3.50 3.71 -12.12
CA ILE A 223 3.72 4.05 -10.71
C ILE A 223 3.89 2.79 -9.86
N ALA A 224 3.07 1.77 -10.09
CA ALA A 224 3.18 0.48 -9.41
C ALA A 224 4.53 -0.19 -9.68
N LEU A 225 5.00 -0.14 -10.92
CA LEU A 225 6.31 -0.65 -11.31
C LEU A 225 7.45 0.10 -10.61
N ARG A 226 7.40 1.43 -10.61
CA ARG A 226 8.40 2.26 -9.92
C ARG A 226 8.39 2.08 -8.41
N TYR A 227 7.21 1.93 -7.82
CA TYR A 227 7.07 1.56 -6.42
C TYR A 227 7.74 0.22 -6.13
N LEU A 228 7.54 -0.80 -6.96
CA LEU A 228 8.16 -2.11 -6.79
C LEU A 228 9.69 -2.02 -6.80
N ILE A 229 10.25 -1.25 -7.74
CA ILE A 229 11.69 -0.99 -7.82
C ILE A 229 12.17 -0.23 -6.57
N TRP A 230 11.50 0.87 -6.22
CA TRP A 230 11.90 1.74 -5.10
C TRP A 230 11.84 1.01 -3.76
N TYR A 231 10.71 0.38 -3.47
CA TYR A 231 10.51 -0.35 -2.21
C TYR A 231 11.39 -1.60 -2.17
N GLY A 232 11.55 -2.31 -3.30
CA GLY A 232 12.49 -3.41 -3.42
C GLY A 232 13.93 -2.99 -3.11
N ALA A 233 14.40 -1.88 -3.66
CA ALA A 233 15.72 -1.34 -3.37
C ALA A 233 15.89 -1.04 -1.88
N GLY A 234 14.90 -0.36 -1.27
CA GLY A 234 14.87 -0.09 0.17
C GLY A 234 14.94 -1.36 1.01
N ARG A 235 14.10 -2.34 0.67
CA ARG A 235 14.07 -3.64 1.36
C ARG A 235 15.38 -4.38 1.24
N PHE A 236 16.06 -4.33 0.09
CA PHE A 236 17.32 -5.05 -0.10
C PHE A 236 18.40 -4.60 0.89
N TRP A 237 18.60 -3.29 1.04
CA TRP A 237 19.66 -2.76 1.92
C TRP A 237 19.23 -2.65 3.38
N ILE A 238 17.99 -2.25 3.68
CA ILE A 238 17.54 -2.13 5.08
C ILE A 238 17.45 -3.51 5.73
N GLU A 239 17.02 -4.53 4.98
CA GLU A 239 17.00 -5.89 5.51
C GLU A 239 18.42 -6.40 5.80
N ALA A 240 19.45 -5.94 5.08
CA ALA A 240 20.84 -6.28 5.39
C ALA A 240 21.26 -5.80 6.80
N LEU A 241 20.64 -4.73 7.30
CA LEU A 241 20.89 -4.19 8.64
C LEU A 241 20.14 -4.94 9.73
N ARG A 242 19.04 -5.64 9.41
CA ARG A 242 18.16 -6.25 10.43
C ARG A 242 18.82 -7.42 11.14
N THR A 243 18.39 -7.72 12.35
CA THR A 243 18.87 -8.88 13.13
C THR A 243 17.88 -10.05 13.13
N ASP A 244 16.65 -9.83 12.69
CA ASP A 244 15.50 -10.71 12.89
C ASP A 244 14.88 -11.26 11.57
N SER A 245 15.68 -11.44 10.52
CA SER A 245 15.16 -11.80 9.21
C SER A 245 15.04 -13.30 8.96
N LEU A 246 14.04 -13.67 8.15
CA LEU A 246 13.85 -15.04 7.69
C LEU A 246 14.96 -15.42 6.70
N LEU A 247 15.86 -16.30 7.14
CA LEU A 247 16.96 -16.83 6.34
C LEU A 247 16.43 -17.89 5.36
N LEU A 248 16.69 -17.70 4.07
CA LEU A 248 16.42 -18.70 3.02
C LEU A 248 17.56 -19.73 2.95
N VAL A 249 18.80 -19.25 3.00
CA VAL A 249 19.99 -20.08 2.98
C VAL A 249 20.91 -19.65 4.13
N PRO A 250 20.83 -20.33 5.31
CA PRO A 250 21.60 -19.94 6.49
C PRO A 250 23.12 -19.98 6.30
N SER A 251 23.62 -20.85 5.40
CA SER A 251 25.07 -21.02 5.15
C SER A 251 25.74 -19.82 4.49
N ILE A 252 24.97 -19.00 3.75
CA ILE A 252 25.46 -17.79 3.07
C ILE A 252 24.79 -16.51 3.62
N GLY A 253 23.95 -16.62 4.65
CA GLY A 253 23.23 -15.48 5.24
C GLY A 253 22.15 -14.87 4.33
N LEU A 254 21.71 -15.57 3.28
CA LEU A 254 20.74 -15.03 2.31
C LEU A 254 19.34 -15.02 2.91
N ARG A 255 18.72 -13.83 2.95
CA ARG A 255 17.36 -13.62 3.48
C ARG A 255 16.31 -13.71 2.36
N VAL A 256 15.16 -14.32 2.65
CA VAL A 256 14.06 -14.50 1.66
C VAL A 256 13.65 -13.15 1.07
N SER A 257 13.49 -12.16 1.94
CA SER A 257 13.13 -10.78 1.62
C SER A 257 14.15 -10.11 0.69
N GLN A 258 15.45 -10.36 0.85
CA GLN A 258 16.50 -9.83 -0.04
C GLN A 258 16.45 -10.47 -1.43
N LEU A 259 16.23 -11.79 -1.51
CA LEU A 259 16.08 -12.46 -2.80
C LEU A 259 14.85 -11.94 -3.56
N VAL A 260 13.70 -11.88 -2.89
CA VAL A 260 12.46 -11.36 -3.48
C VAL A 260 12.63 -9.90 -3.92
N ALA A 261 13.27 -9.08 -3.08
CA ALA A 261 13.59 -7.69 -3.41
C ALA A 261 14.53 -7.58 -4.62
N GLY A 262 15.59 -8.38 -4.68
CA GLY A 262 16.54 -8.38 -5.79
C GLY A 262 15.89 -8.76 -7.12
N VAL A 263 15.07 -9.83 -7.11
CA VAL A 263 14.29 -10.24 -8.29
C VAL A 263 13.30 -9.16 -8.71
N ALA A 264 12.60 -8.56 -7.75
CA ALA A 264 11.63 -7.49 -8.01
C ALA A 264 12.29 -6.24 -8.61
N VAL A 265 13.45 -5.83 -8.11
CA VAL A 265 14.22 -4.69 -8.65
C VAL A 265 14.74 -5.00 -10.05
N MET A 266 15.38 -6.15 -10.25
CA MET A 266 15.92 -6.56 -11.54
C MET A 266 14.83 -6.65 -12.61
N GLY A 267 13.77 -7.41 -12.33
CA GLY A 267 12.62 -7.55 -13.22
C GLY A 267 11.90 -6.23 -13.45
N GLY A 268 11.77 -5.40 -12.40
CA GLY A 268 11.16 -4.09 -12.46
C GLY A 268 11.91 -3.14 -13.39
N VAL A 269 13.24 -3.04 -13.25
CA VAL A 269 14.09 -2.18 -14.10
C VAL A 269 14.06 -2.64 -15.56
N ILE A 270 14.12 -3.96 -15.81
CA ILE A 270 14.00 -4.50 -17.17
C ILE A 270 12.64 -4.11 -17.78
N ALA A 271 11.54 -4.34 -17.04
CA ALA A 271 10.21 -3.96 -17.49
C ALA A 271 10.07 -2.45 -17.70
N GLU A 272 10.67 -1.62 -16.84
CA GLU A 272 10.63 -0.16 -16.97
C GLU A 272 11.31 0.27 -18.28
N ILE A 273 12.49 -0.26 -18.58
CA ILE A 273 13.21 0.05 -19.82
C ILE A 273 12.40 -0.37 -21.05
N LEU A 274 11.84 -1.58 -21.05
CA LEU A 274 11.07 -2.11 -22.17
C LEU A 274 9.77 -1.33 -22.40
N LEU A 275 9.00 -1.06 -21.34
CA LEU A 275 7.72 -0.36 -21.41
C LEU A 275 7.92 1.13 -21.72
N THR A 276 8.93 1.78 -21.13
CA THR A 276 9.27 3.18 -21.41
C THR A 276 9.68 3.39 -22.87
N LYS A 277 10.39 2.42 -23.46
CA LYS A 277 10.69 2.42 -24.91
C LYS A 277 9.44 2.21 -25.74
N LYS A 278 8.60 1.22 -25.38
CA LYS A 278 7.36 0.89 -26.11
C LYS A 278 6.35 2.05 -26.14
N PHE A 279 6.25 2.82 -25.07
CA PHE A 279 5.29 3.91 -24.91
C PHE A 279 5.93 5.31 -25.02
N ARG A 280 7.12 5.43 -25.61
CA ARG A 280 7.84 6.72 -25.70
C ARG A 280 7.04 7.80 -26.43
N ASP A 281 6.42 7.44 -27.56
CA ASP A 281 5.78 8.40 -28.47
C ASP A 281 4.25 8.41 -28.35
N LYS A 282 3.70 7.73 -27.33
CA LYS A 282 2.26 7.60 -27.11
C LYS A 282 1.89 8.27 -25.79
N PRO A 283 1.16 9.41 -25.81
CA PRO A 283 0.67 9.98 -24.56
C PRO A 283 -0.31 9.01 -23.90
N LEU A 284 -0.16 8.79 -22.60
CA LEU A 284 -1.13 8.02 -21.84
C LEU A 284 -2.43 8.83 -21.75
N MET A 285 -3.47 8.36 -22.43
CA MET A 285 -4.81 8.90 -22.30
C MET A 285 -5.52 8.23 -21.13
N VAL A 286 -6.14 9.04 -20.27
CA VAL A 286 -6.89 8.62 -19.09
C VAL A 286 -8.36 8.92 -19.36
N GLU A 287 -9.19 7.87 -19.36
CA GLU A 287 -10.64 8.00 -19.52
C GLU A 287 -11.25 8.67 -18.29
N LEU A 288 -12.19 9.59 -18.52
CA LEU A 288 -12.89 10.29 -17.45
C LEU A 288 -13.91 9.36 -16.79
N PRO A 289 -13.83 9.13 -15.47
CA PRO A 289 -14.67 8.15 -14.81
C PRO A 289 -16.13 8.62 -14.73
N LEU A 290 -17.06 7.70 -14.99
CA LEU A 290 -18.47 7.90 -14.67
C LEU A 290 -18.71 7.64 -13.19
N ASN A 291 -19.48 8.53 -12.57
CA ASN A 291 -19.98 8.35 -11.22
C ASN A 291 -20.90 7.11 -11.12
N SER A 292 -21.14 6.67 -9.90
CA SER A 292 -21.93 5.47 -9.60
C SER A 292 -23.36 5.55 -10.15
N GLU A 293 -24.01 6.71 -10.08
CA GLU A 293 -25.36 6.95 -10.59
C GLU A 293 -25.46 6.79 -12.12
N ASN A 294 -24.65 7.55 -12.87
CA ASN A 294 -24.62 7.50 -14.33
C ASN A 294 -24.25 6.10 -14.82
N ARG A 295 -23.29 5.45 -14.16
CA ARG A 295 -22.91 4.06 -14.49
C ARG A 295 -24.07 3.09 -14.30
N ALA A 296 -24.82 3.23 -13.21
CA ALA A 296 -25.97 2.37 -12.91
C ALA A 296 -27.12 2.57 -13.91
N ARG A 297 -27.40 3.83 -14.28
CA ARG A 297 -28.42 4.19 -15.28
C ARG A 297 -28.03 3.70 -16.67
N MET A 298 -26.78 3.92 -17.09
CA MET A 298 -26.24 3.39 -18.36
C MET A 298 -26.41 1.87 -18.48
N LYS A 299 -26.21 1.12 -17.39
CA LYS A 299 -26.37 -0.35 -17.39
C LYS A 299 -27.83 -0.78 -17.63
N LYS A 300 -28.82 0.05 -17.29
CA LYS A 300 -30.25 -0.28 -17.48
C LYS A 300 -30.74 -0.05 -18.92
N LEU A 301 -30.01 0.73 -19.71
CA LEU A 301 -30.44 1.19 -21.03
C LEU A 301 -29.92 0.35 -22.22
N ASP A 302 -29.25 -0.79 -21.97
CA ASP A 302 -28.73 -1.79 -22.94
C ASP A 302 -28.74 -1.36 -24.42
N GLY A 303 -27.81 -0.47 -24.81
CA GLY A 303 -27.66 -0.01 -26.18
C GLY A 303 -26.28 0.61 -26.46
N PRO A 304 -25.85 0.71 -27.74
CA PRO A 304 -24.55 1.26 -28.09
C PRO A 304 -24.44 2.69 -27.56
N THR A 305 -23.36 2.94 -26.81
CA THR A 305 -23.01 4.21 -26.20
C THR A 305 -22.55 5.21 -27.28
N ALA A 306 -23.47 5.62 -28.14
CA ALA A 306 -23.26 6.71 -29.11
C ALA A 306 -23.29 8.11 -28.46
N PHE A 307 -23.24 8.18 -27.11
CA PHE A 307 -23.13 9.43 -26.35
C PHE A 307 -21.68 9.86 -26.09
N ALA A 308 -20.71 8.98 -26.30
CA ALA A 308 -19.30 9.28 -26.04
C ALA A 308 -18.68 9.99 -27.25
N GLY A 309 -18.83 11.31 -27.27
CA GLY A 309 -17.98 12.18 -28.09
C GLY A 309 -16.49 11.97 -27.74
N THR A 310 -15.63 12.44 -28.62
CA THR A 310 -14.16 12.36 -28.58
C THR A 310 -13.48 12.98 -27.35
N ASP A 311 -14.24 13.57 -26.42
CA ASP A 311 -13.76 14.32 -25.25
C ASP A 311 -13.76 13.54 -23.92
N ALA A 312 -14.00 12.22 -23.97
CA ALA A 312 -14.10 11.37 -22.77
C ALA A 312 -12.74 10.98 -22.15
N ALA A 313 -11.63 11.61 -22.56
CA ALA A 313 -10.30 11.29 -22.04
C ALA A 313 -9.39 12.54 -21.99
N LEU A 314 -8.45 12.54 -21.04
CA LEU A 314 -7.41 13.56 -20.92
C LEU A 314 -6.02 12.91 -20.92
N PRO A 315 -4.98 13.60 -21.41
CA PRO A 315 -3.62 13.11 -21.26
C PRO A 315 -3.24 13.07 -19.78
N ALA A 316 -2.48 12.06 -19.36
CA ALA A 316 -2.00 11.90 -17.99
C ALA A 316 -1.14 13.07 -17.48
N SER A 317 -0.60 13.90 -18.39
CA SER A 317 0.14 15.13 -18.09
C SER A 317 -0.75 16.31 -17.70
N ALA A 318 -2.07 16.23 -17.93
CA ALA A 318 -3.04 17.26 -17.57
C ALA A 318 -3.01 17.58 -16.07
N SER A 319 -3.51 18.76 -15.72
CA SER A 319 -3.56 19.16 -14.31
C SER A 319 -4.67 18.43 -13.57
N ARG A 320 -4.51 18.21 -12.25
CA ARG A 320 -5.58 17.67 -11.42
C ARG A 320 -6.86 18.52 -11.49
N ALA A 321 -6.73 19.85 -11.52
CA ALA A 321 -7.87 20.75 -11.59
C ALA A 321 -8.68 20.50 -12.87
N GLU A 322 -7.99 20.34 -13.99
CA GLU A 322 -8.58 19.98 -15.29
C GLU A 322 -9.25 18.61 -15.27
N PHE A 323 -8.62 17.60 -14.66
CA PHE A 323 -9.27 16.30 -14.46
C PHE A 323 -10.57 16.41 -13.67
N VAL A 324 -10.60 17.19 -12.58
CA VAL A 324 -11.80 17.37 -11.76
C VAL A 324 -12.89 18.09 -12.54
N GLU A 325 -12.56 19.19 -13.20
CA GLU A 325 -13.50 20.01 -13.98
C GLU A 325 -14.10 19.21 -15.14
N LYS A 326 -13.25 18.60 -15.97
CA LYS A 326 -13.68 17.82 -17.14
C LYS A 326 -14.46 16.57 -16.75
N THR A 327 -14.08 15.89 -15.66
CA THR A 327 -14.85 14.74 -15.15
C THR A 327 -16.24 15.16 -14.68
N ALA A 328 -16.36 16.31 -14.00
CA ALA A 328 -17.67 16.83 -13.58
C ALA A 328 -18.54 17.18 -14.79
N ALA A 329 -18.01 17.94 -15.75
CA ALA A 329 -18.72 18.31 -16.98
C ALA A 329 -19.13 17.09 -17.82
N TRP A 330 -18.26 16.07 -17.87
CA TRP A 330 -18.55 14.79 -18.52
C TRP A 330 -19.74 14.07 -17.86
N ASN A 331 -19.77 14.01 -16.53
CA ASN A 331 -20.87 13.37 -15.81
C ASN A 331 -22.20 14.13 -15.96
N GLU A 332 -22.19 15.46 -16.01
CA GLU A 332 -23.41 16.24 -16.27
C GLU A 332 -23.92 16.02 -17.71
N THR A 333 -23.03 16.06 -18.70
CA THR A 333 -23.41 15.76 -20.11
C THR A 333 -24.05 14.38 -20.24
N VAL A 334 -23.47 13.37 -19.58
CA VAL A 334 -24.00 12.00 -19.60
C VAL A 334 -25.34 11.93 -18.87
N LYS A 335 -25.50 12.62 -17.74
CA LYS A 335 -26.76 12.67 -17.01
C LYS A 335 -27.89 13.27 -17.86
N GLU A 336 -27.65 14.41 -18.51
CA GLU A 336 -28.63 15.03 -19.42
C GLU A 336 -29.02 14.11 -20.59
N ALA A 337 -28.03 13.43 -21.17
CA ALA A 337 -28.24 12.45 -22.23
C ALA A 337 -29.13 11.27 -21.78
N LEU A 338 -28.90 10.77 -20.56
CA LEU A 338 -29.69 9.70 -19.96
C LEU A 338 -31.11 10.17 -19.64
N ASP A 339 -31.26 11.39 -19.08
CA ASP A 339 -32.56 12.00 -18.80
C ASP A 339 -33.42 12.12 -20.06
N ARG A 340 -32.81 12.53 -21.19
CA ARG A 340 -33.50 12.62 -22.50
C ARG A 340 -33.95 11.26 -23.02
N ARG A 341 -33.14 10.21 -22.86
CA ARG A 341 -33.53 8.83 -23.26
C ARG A 341 -34.62 8.23 -22.38
N GLU A 342 -34.60 8.51 -21.08
CA GLU A 342 -35.59 8.00 -20.14
C GLU A 342 -36.94 8.75 -20.22
N ARG A 343 -36.96 9.97 -20.77
CA ARG A 343 -38.17 10.79 -20.96
C ARG A 343 -38.28 11.36 -22.38
N PRO A 344 -38.58 10.53 -23.41
CA PRO A 344 -38.68 11.00 -24.79
C PRO A 344 -39.85 11.97 -25.05
N GLU A 345 -40.91 11.96 -24.24
CA GLU A 345 -42.11 12.77 -24.48
C GLU A 345 -42.26 13.95 -23.50
N LYS A 346 -41.86 15.14 -23.96
CA LYS A 346 -42.44 16.43 -23.56
C LYS A 346 -42.21 17.59 -24.54
N ASN A 347 -41.38 17.42 -25.59
CA ASN A 347 -41.02 18.51 -26.52
C ASN A 347 -41.65 18.44 -27.93
N GLU A 348 -42.50 17.45 -28.24
CA GLU A 348 -43.13 17.33 -29.58
C GLU A 348 -44.66 17.52 -29.60
N LYS A 349 -45.24 18.18 -28.59
CA LYS A 349 -46.66 18.61 -28.63
C LYS A 349 -46.80 20.12 -28.49
N ASN A 350 -46.44 20.86 -29.53
CA ASN A 350 -47.34 21.82 -30.21
C ASN A 350 -46.62 22.53 -31.37
N PRO A 351 -47.00 22.20 -32.61
CA PRO A 351 -47.29 23.22 -33.60
C PRO A 351 -48.76 23.07 -34.02
N GLU A 352 -49.62 23.89 -33.43
CA GLU A 352 -50.90 24.26 -34.05
C GLU A 352 -50.74 25.58 -34.79
#